data_AF-A0A931WV60-F1
#
_entry.id   AF-A0A931WV60-F1
#
_cell.length_a   1.000
_cell.length_b   1.000
_cell.length_c   1.000
_cell.angle_alpha   90.00
_cell.angle_beta   90.00
_cell.angle_gamma   90.00
#
_symmetry.space_group_name_H-M   'P 1'
#
loop_
_entity.id
_entity.type
_entity.pdbx_description
1 polymer ?
#
loop_
_entity_poly.entity_id
_entity_poly.type
_entity_poly.pdbx_seq_one_letter_code
_entity_poly.pdbx_strand_id
1 'polypeptide(L)'
;MPAAAAVALLVALALLWTSIGPFYTKIIAWVARPVSSPNVALTPEGVDLWLKYRGASGTPGLGMGVQGLMMQSGPLLVTSLLLATGAFPWRRRLVYVLLSWIVFAVLHSAAVALWSWAVAWTAEGTPFPSTLFTLVIPLIFAGLPALVAAAWCLRYWFAEALSSAEAQPAVPLGANPRKKVK
;
A
#
# COMPACT_ATOMS: atom_id res chain seq x y z
N MET A 1 14.02 -0.66 18.52
CA MET A 1 15.11 -0.48 17.54
C MET A 1 15.64 0.94 17.64
N PRO A 2 16.95 1.18 17.55
CA PRO A 2 17.48 2.54 17.45
C PRO A 2 17.03 3.20 16.13
N ALA A 3 16.77 4.51 16.14
CA ALA A 3 16.23 5.25 15.00
C ALA A 3 17.05 5.05 13.70
N ALA A 4 18.38 4.98 13.81
CA ALA A 4 19.27 4.71 12.69
C ALA A 4 19.03 3.34 12.01
N ALA A 5 18.70 2.30 12.78
CA ALA A 5 18.39 0.98 12.23
C ALA A 5 17.03 0.95 11.52
N ALA A 6 16.05 1.74 11.99
CA ALA A 6 14.76 1.89 11.32
C ALA A 6 14.91 2.64 9.99
N VAL A 7 15.71 3.71 9.97
CA VAL A 7 16.00 4.46 8.73
C VAL A 7 16.76 3.57 7.73
N ALA A 8 17.77 2.82 8.17
CA ALA A 8 18.51 1.90 7.30
C ALA A 8 17.59 0.80 6.72
N LEU A 9 16.67 0.26 7.52
CA LEU A 9 15.66 -0.70 7.05
C LEU A 9 14.72 -0.09 6.01
N LEU A 10 14.25 1.15 6.23
CA LEU A 10 13.39 1.85 5.27
C LEU A 10 14.13 2.12 3.95
N VAL A 11 15.39 2.53 3.99
CA VAL A 11 16.21 2.74 2.78
C VAL A 11 16.44 1.41 2.04
N ALA A 12 16.77 0.34 2.75
CA ALA A 12 16.93 -0.98 2.15
C ALA A 12 15.63 -1.48 1.51
N LEU A 13 14.49 -1.28 2.17
CA LEU A 13 13.18 -1.62 1.61
C LEU A 13 12.83 -0.76 0.39
N ALA A 14 13.14 0.54 0.42
CA ALA A 14 12.93 1.44 -0.72
C ALA A 14 13.79 1.05 -1.94
N LEU A 15 15.05 0.63 -1.72
CA LEU A 15 15.92 0.14 -2.78
C LEU A 15 15.48 -1.24 -3.30
N LEU A 16 15.08 -2.15 -2.41
CA LEU A 16 14.51 -3.44 -2.84
C LEU A 16 13.23 -3.22 -3.67
N TRP A 17 12.50 -2.15 -3.35
CA TRP A 17 11.25 -1.81 -4.01
C TRP A 17 11.41 -1.37 -5.46
N THR A 18 12.50 -0.71 -5.84
CA THR A 18 12.70 -0.33 -7.25
C THR A 18 12.71 -1.55 -8.18
N SER A 19 13.07 -2.71 -7.64
CA SER A 19 13.05 -3.99 -8.36
C SER A 19 11.71 -4.73 -8.25
N ILE A 20 11.07 -4.69 -7.07
CA ILE A 20 9.84 -5.48 -6.81
C ILE A 20 8.57 -4.75 -7.29
N GLY A 21 8.53 -3.41 -7.20
CA GLY A 21 7.37 -2.59 -7.58
C GLY A 21 6.88 -2.87 -9.01
N PRO A 22 7.75 -2.86 -10.04
CA PRO A 22 7.35 -3.19 -11.41
C PRO A 22 6.82 -4.63 -11.55
N PHE A 23 7.42 -5.59 -10.82
CA PHE A 23 6.96 -6.97 -10.82
C PHE A 23 5.57 -7.11 -10.19
N TYR A 24 5.32 -6.41 -9.09
CA TYR A 24 4.03 -6.37 -8.42
C TYR A 24 2.93 -5.80 -9.32
N THR A 25 3.21 -4.69 -10.01
CA THR A 25 2.27 -4.10 -10.98
C THR A 25 1.96 -5.05 -12.14
N LYS A 26 2.96 -5.77 -12.66
CA LYS A 26 2.75 -6.81 -13.70
C LYS A 26 1.85 -7.93 -13.21
N ILE A 27 2.00 -8.39 -11.96
CA ILE A 27 1.11 -9.40 -11.37
C ILE A 27 -0.32 -8.88 -11.34
N ILE A 28 -0.54 -7.66 -10.83
CA ILE A 28 -1.87 -7.05 -10.76
C ILE A 28 -2.52 -7.02 -12.15
N ALA A 29 -1.79 -6.53 -13.16
CA ALA A 29 -2.32 -6.45 -14.51
C ALA A 29 -2.60 -7.84 -15.11
N TRP A 30 -1.74 -8.82 -14.87
CA TRP A 30 -1.95 -10.18 -15.33
C TRP A 30 -3.19 -10.83 -14.71
N VAL A 31 -3.38 -10.68 -13.39
CA VAL A 31 -4.54 -11.19 -12.66
C VAL A 31 -5.82 -10.46 -13.03
N ALA A 32 -5.76 -9.14 -13.25
CA ALA A 32 -6.93 -8.33 -13.61
C ALA A 32 -7.37 -8.55 -15.07
N ARG A 33 -6.44 -8.89 -15.98
CA ARG A 33 -6.71 -9.04 -17.41
C ARG A 33 -7.91 -9.93 -17.78
N PRO A 34 -8.08 -11.15 -17.24
CA PRO A 34 -9.19 -12.03 -17.63
C PRO A 34 -10.58 -11.50 -17.22
N VAL A 35 -10.65 -10.62 -16.23
CA VAL A 35 -11.92 -10.08 -15.69
C VAL A 35 -12.14 -8.61 -16.05
N SER A 36 -11.18 -7.99 -16.76
CA SER A 36 -11.27 -6.62 -17.23
C SER A 36 -12.17 -6.49 -18.46
N SER A 37 -12.68 -5.28 -18.70
CA SER A 37 -13.51 -4.99 -19.86
C SER A 37 -12.79 -5.32 -21.18
N PRO A 38 -13.44 -5.98 -22.14
CA PRO A 38 -12.84 -6.29 -23.44
C PRO A 38 -12.50 -5.03 -24.24
N ASN A 39 -13.19 -3.92 -23.98
CA ASN A 39 -13.01 -2.62 -24.62
C ASN A 39 -11.81 -1.84 -24.06
N VAL A 40 -11.14 -2.38 -23.05
CA VAL A 40 -9.96 -1.77 -22.44
C VAL A 40 -8.75 -2.70 -22.56
N ALA A 41 -7.60 -2.13 -22.91
CA ALA A 41 -6.30 -2.79 -22.89
C ALA A 41 -5.54 -2.38 -21.64
N LEU A 42 -4.96 -3.36 -20.97
CA LEU A 42 -3.96 -3.14 -19.92
C LEU A 42 -2.58 -3.07 -20.58
N THR A 43 -1.77 -2.05 -20.27
CA THR A 43 -0.40 -1.98 -20.77
C THR A 43 0.48 -3.10 -20.22
N PRO A 44 1.58 -3.47 -20.92
CA PRO A 44 2.55 -4.44 -20.44
C PRO A 44 3.22 -4.03 -19.13
N GLU A 45 3.33 -2.73 -18.85
CA GLU A 45 3.79 -2.21 -17.57
C GLU A 45 2.73 -2.35 -16.46
N GLY A 46 1.46 -2.57 -16.82
CA GLY A 46 0.37 -2.89 -15.90
C GLY A 46 -0.24 -1.69 -15.17
N VAL A 47 0.04 -0.48 -15.67
CA VAL A 47 -0.29 0.79 -15.01
C VAL A 47 -1.24 1.68 -15.80
N ASP A 48 -1.40 1.44 -17.10
CA ASP A 48 -2.29 2.26 -17.92
C ASP A 48 -3.43 1.42 -18.52
N LEU A 49 -4.64 1.98 -18.41
CA LEU A 49 -5.83 1.47 -19.07
C LEU A 49 -6.05 2.26 -20.37
N TRP A 50 -6.08 1.56 -21.49
CA TRP A 50 -6.30 2.15 -22.82
C TRP A 50 -7.63 1.71 -23.40
N LEU A 51 -8.46 2.66 -23.82
CA LEU A 51 -9.67 2.34 -24.58
C LEU A 51 -9.29 1.84 -25.97
N LYS A 52 -9.79 0.65 -26.35
CA LYS A 52 -9.49 0.00 -27.64
C LYS A 52 -10.28 0.55 -28.83
N TYR A 53 -11.05 1.62 -28.67
CA TYR A 53 -11.81 2.19 -29.78
C TYR A 53 -10.86 2.72 -30.86
N ARG A 54 -11.10 2.34 -32.12
CA ARG A 54 -10.56 3.05 -33.28
C ARG A 54 -11.20 4.43 -33.29
N GLY A 55 -10.45 5.48 -33.00
CA GLY A 55 -10.89 6.83 -33.33
C GLY A 55 -11.17 6.93 -34.84
N ALA A 56 -12.02 7.86 -35.25
CA ALA A 56 -12.28 8.17 -36.67
C ALA A 56 -10.99 8.52 -37.46
N SER A 57 -9.88 8.78 -36.77
CA SER A 57 -8.54 9.11 -37.28
C SER A 57 -7.55 7.93 -37.29
N GLY A 58 -7.92 6.72 -36.88
CA GLY A 58 -7.00 5.58 -36.82
C GLY A 58 -5.93 5.65 -35.71
N THR A 59 -5.97 6.68 -34.86
CA THR A 59 -5.13 6.79 -33.66
C THR A 59 -5.68 5.92 -32.53
N PRO A 60 -4.81 5.32 -31.68
CA PRO A 60 -5.25 4.61 -30.48
C PRO A 60 -6.09 5.54 -29.60
N GLY A 61 -7.14 4.99 -28.97
CA GLY A 61 -8.07 5.73 -28.11
C GLY A 61 -7.39 6.39 -26.91
N LEU A 62 -8.13 7.26 -26.21
CA LEU A 62 -7.67 7.91 -24.97
C LEU A 62 -7.23 6.87 -23.94
N GLY A 63 -6.04 7.07 -23.37
CA GLY A 63 -5.49 6.29 -22.27
C GLY A 63 -5.68 6.99 -20.92
N MET A 64 -5.92 6.22 -19.88
CA MET A 64 -5.92 6.68 -18.49
C MET A 64 -4.93 5.85 -17.68
N GLY A 65 -3.89 6.51 -17.17
CA GLY A 65 -2.93 5.89 -16.27
C GLY A 65 -3.47 5.82 -14.85
N VAL A 66 -3.48 4.63 -14.26
CA VAL A 66 -3.58 4.48 -12.81
C VAL A 66 -2.15 4.49 -12.28
N GLN A 67 -1.72 5.60 -11.66
CA GLN A 67 -0.32 5.74 -11.26
C GLN A 67 0.14 4.59 -10.35
N GLY A 68 1.13 3.81 -10.83
CA GLY A 68 1.65 2.63 -10.12
C GLY A 68 2.25 2.95 -8.76
N LEU A 69 2.74 4.18 -8.56
CA LEU A 69 3.24 4.68 -7.28
C LEU A 69 2.18 4.60 -6.17
N MET A 70 0.90 4.83 -6.49
CA MET A 70 -0.21 4.68 -5.53
C MET A 70 -0.54 3.22 -5.24
N MET A 71 -0.44 2.32 -6.22
CA MET A 71 -0.66 0.88 -5.99
C MET A 71 0.41 0.25 -5.10
N GLN A 72 1.58 0.88 -5.05
CA GLN A 72 2.80 0.32 -4.48
C GLN A 72 3.09 0.82 -3.05
N SER A 73 2.67 2.05 -2.72
CA SER A 73 2.97 2.67 -1.42
C SER A 73 2.30 1.95 -0.24
N GLY A 74 1.10 1.41 -0.44
CA GLY A 74 0.35 0.67 0.57
C GLY A 74 1.05 -0.61 1.07
N PRO A 75 1.33 -1.58 0.18
CA PRO A 75 2.05 -2.80 0.55
C PRO A 75 3.43 -2.52 1.15
N LEU A 76 4.15 -1.51 0.66
CA LEU A 76 5.42 -1.05 1.22
C LEU A 76 5.31 -0.61 2.67
N LEU A 77 4.33 0.26 2.95
CA LEU A 77 4.08 0.79 4.29
C LEU A 77 3.76 -0.34 5.26
N VAL A 78 2.85 -1.24 4.87
CA VAL A 78 2.46 -2.39 5.71
C VAL A 78 3.62 -3.35 5.91
N THR A 79 4.42 -3.63 4.86
CA THR A 79 5.63 -4.47 4.98
C THR A 79 6.62 -3.87 5.96
N SER A 80 6.87 -2.57 5.87
CA SER A 80 7.79 -1.85 6.75
C SER A 80 7.33 -1.94 8.21
N LEU A 81 6.04 -1.75 8.47
CA LEU A 81 5.45 -1.85 9.81
C LEU A 81 5.49 -3.27 10.38
N LEU A 82 5.14 -4.27 9.57
CA LEU A 82 5.17 -5.68 9.98
C LEU A 82 6.58 -6.12 10.35
N LEU A 83 7.59 -5.73 9.57
CA LEU A 83 8.98 -6.06 9.84
C LEU A 83 9.52 -5.35 11.07
N ALA A 84 9.17 -4.08 11.26
CA ALA A 84 9.58 -3.28 12.42
C ALA A 84 8.90 -3.70 13.74
N THR A 85 7.79 -4.43 13.69
CA THR A 85 7.03 -4.85 14.89
C THR A 85 7.78 -5.89 15.71
N GLY A 86 8.15 -5.55 16.94
CA GLY A 86 8.87 -6.43 17.88
C GLY A 86 8.07 -7.61 18.41
N ALA A 87 6.74 -7.49 18.48
CA ALA A 87 5.84 -8.41 19.19
C ALA A 87 5.81 -9.87 18.71
N PHE A 88 6.37 -10.17 17.52
CA PHE A 88 6.35 -11.52 16.94
C PHE A 88 7.74 -12.04 16.56
N PRO A 89 7.97 -13.37 16.55
CA PRO A 89 9.18 -13.96 15.97
C PRO A 89 9.25 -13.71 14.46
N TRP A 90 10.46 -13.59 13.92
CA TRP A 90 10.71 -13.21 12.51
C TRP A 90 9.96 -14.07 11.49
N ARG A 91 9.83 -15.38 11.74
CA ARG A 91 9.11 -16.32 10.86
C ARG A 91 7.64 -15.93 10.71
N ARG A 92 6.97 -15.53 11.80
CA ARG A 92 5.56 -15.10 11.76
C ARG A 92 5.41 -13.76 11.04
N ARG A 93 6.38 -12.85 11.19
CA ARG A 93 6.39 -11.56 10.46
C ARG A 93 6.41 -11.78 8.96
N LEU A 94 7.26 -12.70 8.46
CA LEU A 94 7.31 -13.03 7.04
C LEU A 94 5.98 -13.61 6.53
N VAL A 95 5.32 -14.46 7.30
CA VAL A 95 3.99 -14.99 6.94
C VAL A 95 2.97 -13.86 6.84
N TYR A 96 2.94 -12.92 7.78
CA TYR A 96 2.03 -11.76 7.70
C TYR A 96 2.35 -10.86 6.51
N VAL A 97 3.63 -10.64 6.20
CA VAL A 97 4.05 -9.89 5.00
C VAL A 97 3.51 -10.60 3.75
N LEU A 98 3.76 -11.89 3.58
CA LEU A 98 3.26 -12.65 2.43
C LEU A 98 1.72 -12.61 2.32
N LEU A 99 1.00 -12.81 3.43
CA LEU A 99 -0.45 -12.75 3.45
C LEU A 99 -0.98 -11.35 3.07
N SER A 100 -0.40 -10.30 3.63
CA SER A 100 -0.80 -8.92 3.28
C SER A 100 -0.55 -8.61 1.80
N TRP A 101 0.55 -9.08 1.24
CA TRP A 101 0.83 -8.94 -0.19
C TRP A 101 -0.19 -9.63 -1.07
N ILE A 102 -0.59 -10.87 -0.73
CA ILE A 102 -1.63 -11.61 -1.45
C ILE A 102 -2.95 -10.85 -1.38
N VAL A 103 -3.35 -10.39 -0.19
CA VAL A 103 -4.59 -9.62 0.00
C VAL A 103 -4.57 -8.33 -0.81
N PHE A 104 -3.48 -7.56 -0.75
CA PHE A 104 -3.37 -6.32 -1.54
C PHE A 104 -3.33 -6.60 -3.04
N ALA A 105 -2.64 -7.66 -3.49
CA ALA A 105 -2.63 -8.03 -4.90
C ALA A 105 -4.05 -8.34 -5.41
N VAL A 106 -4.84 -9.10 -4.64
CA VAL A 106 -6.24 -9.39 -4.97
C VAL A 106 -7.08 -8.12 -5.01
N LEU A 107 -7.00 -7.27 -3.98
CA LEU A 107 -7.76 -6.02 -3.92
C LEU A 107 -7.40 -5.06 -5.06
N HIS A 108 -6.12 -4.88 -5.34
CA HIS A 108 -5.66 -4.03 -6.44
C HIS A 108 -6.06 -4.59 -7.81
N SER A 109 -6.02 -5.92 -8.00
CA SER A 109 -6.46 -6.54 -9.26
C SER A 109 -7.97 -6.36 -9.47
N ALA A 110 -8.77 -6.54 -8.43
CA ALA A 110 -10.20 -6.29 -8.47
C ALA A 110 -10.50 -4.81 -8.77
N ALA A 111 -9.75 -3.88 -8.17
CA ALA A 111 -9.89 -2.45 -8.41
C ALA A 111 -9.55 -2.08 -9.87
N VAL A 112 -8.47 -2.62 -10.42
CA VAL A 112 -8.08 -2.43 -11.83
C VAL A 112 -9.14 -3.00 -12.78
N ALA A 113 -9.67 -4.19 -12.49
CA ALA A 113 -10.73 -4.77 -13.29
C ALA A 113 -12.01 -3.91 -13.26
N LEU A 114 -12.46 -3.51 -12.07
CA LEU A 114 -13.60 -2.61 -11.91
C LEU A 114 -13.38 -1.29 -12.65
N TRP A 115 -12.16 -0.77 -12.61
CA TRP A 115 -11.78 0.45 -13.31
C TRP A 115 -11.91 0.32 -14.83
N SER A 116 -11.45 -0.80 -15.38
CA SER A 116 -11.59 -1.06 -16.82
C SER A 116 -13.06 -1.06 -17.27
N TRP A 117 -13.96 -1.58 -16.44
CA TRP A 117 -15.40 -1.54 -16.70
C TRP A 117 -15.98 -0.14 -16.57
N ALA A 118 -15.58 0.62 -15.56
CA ALA A 118 -16.02 2.00 -15.39
C ALA A 118 -15.57 2.88 -16.58
N VAL A 119 -14.31 2.75 -17.01
CA VAL A 119 -13.77 3.46 -18.18
C VAL A 119 -14.53 3.06 -19.45
N ALA A 120 -14.77 1.77 -19.67
CA ALA A 120 -15.56 1.31 -20.82
C ALA A 120 -16.98 1.92 -20.81
N TRP A 121 -17.64 1.95 -19.65
CA TRP A 121 -18.99 2.49 -19.52
C TRP A 121 -19.05 4.01 -19.69
N THR A 122 -18.01 4.74 -19.27
CA THR A 122 -17.90 6.19 -19.55
C THR A 122 -17.74 6.50 -21.04
N ALA A 123 -17.06 5.61 -21.77
CA ALA A 123 -16.81 5.79 -23.20
C ALA A 123 -18.08 5.58 -24.06
N GLU A 124 -19.11 4.93 -23.52
CA GLU A 124 -20.41 4.74 -24.16
C GLU A 124 -21.31 5.99 -24.10
N GLY A 125 -20.82 7.12 -23.57
CA GLY A 125 -21.51 8.40 -23.56
C GLY A 125 -22.39 8.64 -22.33
N THR A 126 -22.41 7.70 -21.38
CA THR A 126 -23.04 7.91 -20.08
C THR A 126 -22.12 8.75 -19.18
N PRO A 127 -22.55 9.95 -18.74
CA PRO A 127 -21.78 10.75 -17.81
C PRO A 127 -21.65 9.99 -16.49
N PHE A 128 -20.42 9.65 -16.13
CA PHE A 128 -20.12 8.93 -14.90
C PHE A 128 -19.75 9.92 -13.79
N PRO A 129 -20.15 9.69 -12.53
CA PRO A 129 -19.82 10.62 -11.46
C PRO A 129 -18.30 10.61 -11.20
N SER A 130 -17.63 11.69 -11.59
CA SER A 130 -16.19 11.91 -11.38
C SER A 130 -15.76 11.82 -9.92
N THR A 131 -16.70 12.01 -8.99
CA THR A 131 -16.52 11.86 -7.54
C THR A 131 -16.18 10.43 -7.11
N LEU A 132 -16.70 9.42 -7.81
CA LEU A 132 -16.33 8.01 -7.55
C LEU A 132 -14.87 7.76 -7.96
N PHE A 133 -14.44 8.36 -9.08
CA PHE A 133 -13.06 8.26 -9.56
C PHE A 133 -12.06 8.93 -8.60
N THR A 134 -12.40 10.10 -8.07
CA THR A 134 -11.49 10.87 -7.19
C THR A 134 -11.40 10.35 -5.76
N LEU A 135 -12.42 9.65 -5.24
CA LEU A 135 -12.42 9.15 -3.86
C LEU A 135 -12.11 7.66 -3.75
N VAL A 136 -12.66 6.82 -4.63
CA VAL A 136 -12.55 5.37 -4.48
C VAL A 136 -11.14 4.89 -4.83
N ILE A 137 -10.46 5.52 -5.79
CA ILE A 137 -9.08 5.17 -6.15
C ILE A 137 -8.11 5.42 -4.99
N PRO A 138 -7.98 6.65 -4.45
CA PRO A 138 -7.06 6.87 -3.34
C PRO A 138 -7.44 6.02 -2.13
N LEU A 139 -8.73 5.78 -1.90
CA LEU A 139 -9.19 4.94 -0.80
C LEU A 139 -8.74 3.48 -0.96
N ILE A 140 -8.91 2.85 -2.12
CA ILE A 140 -8.54 1.44 -2.29
C ILE A 140 -7.02 1.26 -2.33
N PHE A 141 -6.31 2.12 -3.06
CA PHE A 141 -4.88 1.95 -3.30
C PHE A 141 -3.99 2.51 -2.18
N ALA A 142 -4.45 3.54 -1.44
CA ALA A 142 -3.67 4.15 -0.36
C ALA A 142 -4.41 4.13 0.99
N GLY A 143 -5.72 4.41 1.01
CA GLY A 143 -6.52 4.51 2.22
C GLY A 143 -6.65 3.19 2.99
N LEU A 144 -7.05 2.10 2.33
CA LEU A 144 -7.16 0.78 2.94
C LEU A 144 -5.81 0.29 3.51
N PRO A 145 -4.70 0.35 2.76
CA PRO A 145 -3.38 0.07 3.33
C PRO A 145 -3.02 0.96 4.53
N ALA A 146 -3.34 2.26 4.48
CA ALA A 146 -3.09 3.18 5.59
C ALA A 146 -3.94 2.83 6.84
N LEU A 147 -5.19 2.41 6.66
CA LEU A 147 -6.06 1.94 7.75
C LEU A 147 -5.55 0.64 8.36
N VAL A 148 -5.10 -0.32 7.54
CA VAL A 148 -4.48 -1.57 8.01
C VAL A 148 -3.21 -1.26 8.80
N ALA A 149 -2.37 -0.36 8.29
CA ALA A 149 -1.19 0.14 8.96
C ALA A 149 -1.53 0.80 10.31
N ALA A 150 -2.52 1.70 10.33
CA ALA A 150 -2.96 2.37 11.55
C ALA A 150 -3.52 1.40 12.60
N ALA A 151 -4.38 0.46 12.18
CA ALA A 151 -4.92 -0.58 13.05
C ALA A 151 -3.82 -1.47 13.63
N TRP A 152 -2.81 -1.80 12.83
CA TRP A 152 -1.64 -2.56 13.28
C TRP A 152 -0.83 -1.79 14.32
N CYS A 153 -0.54 -0.50 14.08
CA CYS A 153 0.15 0.36 15.03
C CYS A 153 -0.61 0.48 16.36
N LEU A 154 -1.93 0.69 16.31
CA LEU A 154 -2.77 0.76 17.52
C LEU A 154 -2.71 -0.52 18.33
N ARG A 155 -2.81 -1.67 17.66
CA ARG A 155 -2.89 -2.97 18.34
C ARG A 155 -1.56 -3.42 18.94
N TYR A 156 -0.43 -3.14 18.27
CA TYR A 156 0.85 -3.75 18.63
C TYR A 156 1.90 -2.77 19.11
N TRP A 157 1.88 -1.51 18.66
CA TRP A 157 2.89 -0.52 19.09
C TRP A 157 2.38 0.36 20.21
N PHE A 158 1.19 0.93 20.07
CA PHE A 158 0.63 1.79 21.12
C PHE A 158 0.29 1.01 22.38
N ALA A 159 -0.24 -0.21 22.25
CA ALA A 159 -0.49 -1.09 23.40
C ALA A 159 0.80 -1.43 24.16
N GLU A 160 1.92 -1.65 23.44
CA GLU A 160 3.22 -1.96 24.04
C GLU A 160 3.89 -0.72 24.64
N ALA A 161 3.71 0.46 24.04
CA ALA A 161 4.18 1.74 24.58
C ALA A 161 3.42 2.13 25.86
N LEU A 162 2.11 1.93 25.89
CA LEU A 162 1.27 2.22 27.08
C LEU A 162 1.61 1.28 28.23
N SER A 163 1.72 -0.03 27.98
CA SER A 163 2.09 -0.99 29.02
C SER A 163 3.53 -0.79 29.54
N SER A 164 4.45 -0.35 28.69
CA SER A 164 5.82 -0.02 29.09
C SER A 164 5.90 1.27 29.92
N ALA A 165 5.03 2.25 29.66
CA ALA A 165 4.96 3.49 30.44
C ALA A 165 4.39 3.25 31.84
N GLU A 166 3.41 2.35 31.95
CA GLU A 166 2.79 1.95 33.22
C GLU A 166 3.72 1.08 34.08
N ALA A 167 4.62 0.32 33.43
CA ALA A 167 5.63 -0.50 34.09
C ALA A 167 6.87 0.31 34.55
N GLN A 168 6.98 1.60 34.23
CA GLN A 168 8.06 2.42 34.78
C GLN A 168 7.76 2.72 36.25
N PRO A 169 8.66 2.36 37.20
CA PRO A 169 8.45 2.72 38.59
C PRO A 169 8.39 4.24 38.69
N ALA A 170 7.36 4.76 39.37
CA ALA A 170 7.24 6.18 39.66
C ALA A 170 8.56 6.66 40.25
N VAL A 171 9.30 7.49 39.50
CA VAL A 171 10.51 8.12 40.01
C VAL A 171 10.05 8.98 41.19
N PRO A 172 10.47 8.68 42.43
CA PRO A 172 10.08 9.53 43.55
C PRO A 172 10.62 10.93 43.26
N LEU A 173 9.69 11.89 43.16
CA LEU A 173 9.98 13.32 43.12
C LEU A 173 10.78 13.68 44.38
N GLY A 174 12.11 13.60 44.30
CA GLY A 174 12.98 13.86 45.45
C GLY A 174 14.40 13.29 45.39
N ALA A 175 14.73 12.37 44.48
CA ALA A 175 16.09 11.83 44.41
C ALA A 175 17.04 12.79 43.65
N ASN A 176 17.54 13.81 44.34
CA ASN A 176 18.61 14.68 43.85
C ASN A 176 19.95 13.92 43.87
N PRO A 177 20.62 13.69 42.72
CA PRO A 177 21.83 12.87 42.67
C PRO A 177 23.10 13.61 43.14
N ARG A 178 23.00 14.84 43.66
CA ARG A 178 24.16 15.60 44.14
C ARG A 178 24.36 15.50 45.65
N LYS A 179 25.07 14.47 46.11
CA LYS A 179 26.12 14.56 47.17
C LYS A 179 26.61 13.18 47.56
N LYS A 180 27.71 12.73 46.94
CA LYS A 180 28.82 12.06 47.62
C LYS A 180 30.10 12.39 46.87
N VAL A 181 30.73 13.50 47.24
CA VAL A 181 32.17 13.67 47.09
C VAL A 181 32.73 13.60 48.49
N LYS A 182 33.72 12.70 48.64
CA LYS A 182 34.38 12.30 49.88
C LYS A 182 34.97 13.49 50.64
#